data_AF-A0A351SD76-F1
#
_entry.id   AF-A0A351SD76-F1
#
_cell.length_a   1.000
_cell.length_b   1.000
_cell.length_c   1.000
_cell.angle_alpha   90.00
_cell.angle_beta   90.00
_cell.angle_gamma   90.00
#
_symmetry.space_group_name_H-M   'P 1'
#
loop_
_entity.id
_entity.type
_entity.pdbx_description
1 polymer ?
#
loop_
_entity_poly.entity_id
_entity_poly.type
_entity_poly.pdbx_seq_one_letter_code
_entity_poly.pdbx_strand_id
1 'polypeptide(L)' 'MQFSNKQILEISEGGFFGEGNAQLPRSLMLMIDEIESISNKGGKFNKVQLEANLKILPDHWFFREPFLC' A
#
# COMPACT_ATOMS: atom_id res chain seq x y z
N MET A 1 0.45 14.55 1.45
CA MET A 1 1.34 13.75 2.32
C MET A 1 1.97 12.65 1.49
N GLN A 2 3.15 12.19 1.87
CA GLN A 2 3.94 11.17 1.18
C GLN A 2 4.39 10.12 2.19
N PHE A 3 4.41 8.85 1.77
CA PHE A 3 4.85 7.74 2.61
C PHE A 3 5.83 6.87 1.82
N SER A 4 7.04 6.76 2.36
CA SER A 4 8.08 5.87 1.85
C SER A 4 7.79 4.41 2.18
N ASN A 5 8.45 3.48 1.48
CA ASN A 5 8.28 2.05 1.70
C ASN A 5 8.48 1.61 3.16
N LYS A 6 9.47 2.19 3.85
CA LYS A 6 9.68 1.92 5.28
C LYS A 6 8.47 2.31 6.14
N GLN A 7 7.87 3.46 5.85
CA GLN A 7 6.69 3.94 6.58
C GLN A 7 5.45 3.09 6.28
N ILE A 8 5.30 2.63 5.03
CA ILE A 8 4.22 1.70 4.67
C ILE A 8 4.35 0.37 5.41
N LEU A 9 5.57 -0.15 5.54
CA LEU A 9 5.86 -1.34 6.34
C LEU A 9 5.51 -1.13 7.83
N GLU A 10 5.95 -0.01 8.43
CA GLU A 10 5.60 0.34 9.82
C GLU A 10 4.08 0.47 10.06
N ILE A 11 3.35 1.01 9.08
CA ILE A 11 1.88 1.08 9.11
C ILE A 11 1.26 -0.32 9.03
N SER A 12 1.80 -1.21 8.19
CA SER A 12 1.34 -2.60 8.08
C SER A 12 1.60 -3.42 9.35
N GLU A 13 2.69 -3.13 10.06
CA GLU A 13 3.02 -3.77 11.34
C GLU A 13 2.05 -3.34 12.47
N GLY A 14 1.25 -2.29 12.25
CA GLY A 14 0.25 -1.80 13.21
C GLY A 14 0.80 -0.84 14.25
N GLY A 15 2.08 -0.44 14.13
CA GLY A 15 2.72 0.49 15.06
C GLY A 15 2.36 1.96 14.83
N PHE A 16 1.85 2.31 13.64
CA PHE A 16 1.71 3.72 13.25
C PHE A 16 0.41 4.39 13.72
N PHE A 17 -0.72 3.67 13.72
CA PHE A 17 -2.02 4.24 14.11
C PHE A 17 -2.46 3.86 15.54
N GLY A 18 -1.73 3.02 16.26
CA GLY A 18 -2.10 2.54 17.60
C GLY A 18 -3.10 1.37 17.58
N GLU A 19 -3.22 0.66 18.71
CA GLU A 19 -4.13 -0.49 18.84
C GLU A 19 -5.59 -0.10 18.52
N GLY A 20 -6.23 -0.88 17.63
CA GLY A 20 -7.64 -0.69 17.25
C GLY A 20 -7.91 0.25 16.08
N ASN A 21 -6.87 0.90 15.52
CA ASN A 21 -7.02 1.79 14.36
C ASN A 21 -6.69 1.10 13.03
N ALA A 22 -6.92 1.78 11.91
CA ALA A 22 -6.76 1.24 10.56
C ALA A 22 -5.35 0.67 10.34
N GLN A 23 -5.30 -0.60 9.91
CA GLN A 23 -4.07 -1.31 9.59
C GLN A 23 -4.07 -1.67 8.11
N LEU A 24 -2.91 -1.53 7.46
CA LEU A 24 -2.75 -2.08 6.12
C LEU A 24 -2.62 -3.61 6.20
N PRO A 25 -3.02 -4.34 5.14
CA PRO A 25 -2.78 -5.77 5.05
C PRO A 25 -1.30 -6.08 5.25
N ARG A 26 -1.01 -7.15 6.01
CA ARG A 26 0.37 -7.59 6.26
C ARG A 26 0.87 -8.55 5.18
N SER A 27 2.20 -8.66 5.10
CA SER A 27 2.93 -9.67 4.32
C SER A 27 2.54 -9.69 2.84
N LEU A 28 2.23 -10.87 2.29
CA LEU A 28 1.97 -11.09 0.86
C LEU A 28 0.78 -10.26 0.32
N MET A 29 -0.10 -9.75 1.18
CA MET A 29 -1.24 -8.94 0.75
C MET A 29 -0.96 -7.43 0.69
N LEU A 30 0.26 -6.98 1.02
CA LEU A 30 0.64 -5.58 0.92
C LEU A 30 0.90 -5.21 -0.55
N MET A 31 -0.07 -4.54 -1.18
CA MET A 31 -0.06 -4.19 -2.61
C MET A 31 0.34 -2.73 -2.88
N ILE A 32 1.00 -2.09 -1.92
CA ILE A 32 1.48 -0.71 -2.03
C ILE A 32 2.92 -0.68 -1.53
N ASP A 33 3.85 -0.24 -2.37
CA ASP A 33 5.22 -0.02 -1.96
C ASP A 33 5.42 1.40 -1.45
N GLU A 34 4.85 2.40 -2.12
CA GLU A 34 5.04 3.82 -1.81
C GLU A 34 3.78 4.62 -2.09
N ILE A 35 3.55 5.68 -1.31
CA ILE A 35 2.47 6.65 -1.57
C ILE A 35 3.10 7.99 -1.92
N GLU A 36 2.98 8.37 -3.18
CA GLU A 36 3.56 9.58 -3.75
C GLU A 36 2.74 10.84 -3.42
N SER A 37 1.42 10.71 -3.29
CA SER A 37 0.59 11.82 -2.85
C SER A 37 -0.69 11.38 -2.17
N ILE A 38 -1.02 12.05 -1.06
CA ILE A 38 -2.34 12.05 -0.43
C ILE A 38 -2.79 13.49 -0.27
N SER A 39 -3.97 13.81 -0.80
CA SER A 39 -4.58 15.12 -0.73
C SER A 39 -6.04 15.04 -0.25
N ASN A 40 -6.43 15.99 0.60
CA ASN A 40 -7.81 16.19 1.07
C ASN A 40 -8.65 17.06 0.11
N LYS A 41 -8.15 17.27 -1.11
CA LYS A 41 -8.78 17.99 -2.21
C LYS A 41 -8.39 17.32 -3.52
N GLY A 42 -9.27 17.34 -4.52
CA GLY A 42 -9.03 16.71 -5.82
C GLY A 42 -9.75 15.36 -5.99
N GLY A 43 -9.28 14.55 -6.94
CA GLY A 43 -9.93 13.32 -7.37
C GLY A 43 -11.21 13.58 -8.18
N LYS A 44 -11.81 12.50 -8.73
CA LYS A 44 -13.01 12.57 -9.59
C LYS A 44 -14.18 13.35 -8.99
N PHE A 45 -14.26 13.40 -7.66
CA PHE A 45 -15.35 14.04 -6.92
C PHE A 45 -14.91 15.27 -6.12
N ASN A 46 -13.69 15.80 -6.33
CA ASN A 46 -13.15 16.97 -5.64
C ASN A 46 -13.15 16.87 -4.10
N LYS A 47 -13.06 15.66 -3.54
CA LYS A 47 -13.06 15.42 -2.09
C LYS A 47 -11.71 14.93 -1.55
N VAL A 48 -11.14 13.90 -2.15
CA VAL A 48 -9.87 13.26 -1.72
C VAL A 48 -9.23 12.62 -2.95
N GLN A 49 -7.89 12.60 -2.97
CA GLN A 49 -7.08 11.89 -3.96
C GLN A 49 -5.90 11.19 -3.29
N LEU A 50 -5.58 10.00 -3.78
CA LEU A 50 -4.45 9.19 -3.34
C LEU A 50 -3.74 8.61 -4.57
N GLU A 51 -2.43 8.80 -4.64
CA GLU A 51 -1.54 8.27 -5.67
C GLU A 51 -0.49 7.39 -4.99
N ALA A 52 -0.46 6.12 -5.39
CA ALA A 52 0.38 5.10 -4.81
C ALA A 52 0.99 4.24 -5.91
N ASN A 53 2.19 3.73 -5.64
CA ASN A 53 2.99 2.95 -6.56
C ASN A 53 3.23 1.54 -5.99
N LEU A 54 3.14 0.54 -6.86
CA LEU A 54 3.54 -0.84 -6.60
C LEU A 54 4.60 -1.24 -7.62
N LYS A 55 5.78 -1.63 -7.15
CA LYS A 55 6.88 -2.07 -8.01
C LYS A 55 6.61 -3.51 -8.45
N ILE A 56 6.39 -3.71 -9.74
CA ILE A 56 6.20 -5.04 -10.30
C ILE A 56 7.57 -5.72 -10.47
N LEU A 57 7.78 -6.80 -9.70
CA LEU A 57 8.95 -7.66 -9.77
C LEU A 57 8.53 -9.08 -10.20
N PRO A 58 9.34 -9.77 -11.02
CA PRO A 58 9.02 -11.12 -11.50
C PRO A 58 8.92 -12.15 -10.35
N ASP A 59 9.54 -11.87 -9.20
CA ASP A 59 9.57 -12.76 -8.04
C ASP A 59 8.37 -12.60 -7.10
N HIS A 60 7.41 -11.71 -7.40
CA HIS A 60 6.22 -11.57 -6.57
C HIS A 60 5.44 -12.88 -6.48
N TRP A 61 4.90 -13.16 -5.30
CA TRP A 61 4.22 -14.43 -5.00
C TRP A 61 3.06 -14.74 -5.94
N PHE A 62 2.35 -13.72 -6.43
CA PHE A 62 1.24 -13.86 -7.37
C PHE A 62 1.66 -14.17 -8.81
N PHE A 63 2.96 -14.05 -9.14
CA PHE A 63 3.51 -14.55 -10.41
C PHE A 63 4.04 -15.98 -10.32
N ARG A 64 4.27 -16.50 -9.10
CA ARG A 64 4.90 -17.81 -8.90
C ARG A 64 3.98 -18.97 -9.27
N GLU A 65 2.66 -18.79 -9.26
CA GLU A 65 1.73 -19.80 -9.79
C GLU A 65 0.69 -19.23 -10.75
N PRO A 66 0.88 -19.47 -12.06
CA PRO A 66 -0.23 -19.51 -13.00
C PRO A 66 -0.42 -20.88 -13.67
N PHE A 67 0.41 -21.91 -13.42
CA PHE A 67 0.36 -23.17 -14.17
C PHE A 67 0.71 -24.41 -13.33
N LEU A 68 -0.28 -24.94 -12.61
CA LEU A 68 -0.36 -26.36 -12.28
C LEU A 68 -1.62 -26.91 -12.97
N CYS A 69 -1.42 -27.36 -14.21
CA CYS A 69 -2.27 -28.31 -14.94
C CYS A 69 -1.38 -29.46 -15.39
#